data_AF-A0A4P7DUP7-F1
#
_entry.id   AF-A0A4P7DUP7-F1
#
_cell.length_a   1.000
_cell.length_b   1.000
_cell.length_c   1.000
_cell.angle_alpha   90.00
_cell.angle_beta   90.00
_cell.angle_gamma   90.00
#
_symmetry.space_group_name_H-M   'P 1'
#
loop_
_entity.id
_entity.type
_entity.pdbx_description
1 polymer ?
#
loop_
_entity_poly.entity_id
_entity_poly.type
_entity_poly.pdbx_seq_one_letter_code
_entity_poly.pdbx_strand_id
1 'polypeptide(L)'
;MGKGRIRAELNFSRSSQSDMYFFNSYRLEIVPQGTEQRKAQLFYVNGRDRYTLKEAYNLMHGRSVFKELSNRQGDRYEAWVQLDLKTMDINGNHRFRQFHKNYGFDLQSELDRYPIRELEMPDRRQDLIDALQRGNRQPVTMDLEKGETRLYLQANPQFKVLNVYDENGIRQEFLGPEKGMDLTMEKTDRKKLSTGELSEAKKKIHGRKRGLGG
;
A
#
# COMPACT_ATOMS: atom_id res chain seq x y z
N MET A 1 13.47 2.53 -7.19
CA MET A 1 12.76 3.69 -6.59
C MET A 1 11.89 4.33 -7.66
N GLY A 2 10.65 4.74 -7.33
CA GLY A 2 9.75 5.38 -8.29
C GLY A 2 10.30 6.72 -8.75
N LYS A 3 10.36 6.95 -10.06
CA LYS A 3 10.89 8.17 -10.70
C LYS A 3 9.93 9.37 -10.59
N GLY A 4 9.28 9.56 -9.43
CA GLY A 4 8.36 10.67 -9.17
C GLY A 4 8.99 11.78 -8.32
N ARG A 5 8.36 12.96 -8.30
CA ARG A 5 8.74 14.03 -7.35
C ARG A 5 7.99 13.84 -6.04
N ILE A 6 8.71 14.02 -4.94
CA ILE A 6 8.17 13.97 -3.59
C ILE A 6 8.46 15.32 -2.93
N ARG A 7 7.45 15.94 -2.32
CA ARG A 7 7.60 17.14 -1.51
C ARG A 7 7.03 16.88 -0.12
N ALA A 8 7.80 17.23 0.91
CA ALA A 8 7.34 17.21 2.29
C ALA A 8 7.34 18.65 2.82
N GLU A 9 6.20 19.12 3.30
CA GLU A 9 6.07 20.39 4.01
C GLU A 9 5.92 20.09 5.50
N LEU A 10 6.80 20.67 6.33
CA LEU A 10 6.86 20.40 7.76
C LEU A 10 6.25 21.58 8.52
N ASN A 11 5.25 21.31 9.37
CA ASN A 11 4.56 22.33 10.15
C ASN A 11 5.04 22.33 11.59
N PHE A 12 5.56 23.47 12.03
CA PHE A 12 6.01 23.69 13.40
C PHE A 12 5.20 24.82 14.06
N SER A 13 5.07 24.79 15.38
CA SER A 13 4.59 25.92 16.18
C SER A 13 5.54 26.21 17.32
N ARG A 14 5.67 27.49 17.69
CA ARG A 14 6.36 27.91 18.90
C ARG A 14 5.36 27.94 20.06
N SER A 15 5.77 27.50 21.25
CA SER A 15 4.98 27.64 22.48
C SER A 15 4.73 29.13 22.79
N SER A 16 3.55 29.48 23.27
CA SER A 16 3.27 30.82 23.80
C SER A 16 3.76 31.02 25.24
N GLN A 17 4.17 29.93 25.92
CA GLN A 17 4.52 29.92 27.34
C GLN A 17 6.00 29.55 27.59
N SER A 18 6.76 29.22 26.54
CA SER A 18 8.16 28.80 26.64
C SER A 18 8.89 28.99 25.31
N ASP A 19 10.21 28.79 25.30
CA ASP A 19 11.02 28.80 24.06
C ASP A 19 11.00 27.47 23.29
N MET A 20 10.05 26.58 23.60
CA MET A 20 9.92 25.30 22.91
C MET A 20 9.25 25.44 21.53
N TYR A 21 9.70 24.60 20.60
CA TYR A 21 9.10 24.41 19.28
C TYR A 21 8.57 22.98 19.15
N PHE A 22 7.38 22.84 18.57
CA PHE A 22 6.71 21.56 18.38
C PHE A 22 6.57 21.25 16.90
N PHE A 23 6.97 20.04 16.50
CA PHE A 23 6.72 19.51 15.16
C PHE A 23 5.31 18.89 15.11
N ASN A 24 4.37 19.57 14.47
CA ASN A 24 2.95 19.26 14.60
C ASN A 24 2.44 18.25 13.56
N SER A 25 2.88 18.41 12.32
CA SER A 25 2.41 17.62 11.17
C SER A 25 3.36 17.78 9.99
N TYR A 26 3.28 16.88 9.03
CA TYR A 26 3.86 17.08 7.71
C TYR A 26 2.86 16.75 6.60
N ARG A 27 2.84 17.57 5.55
CA ARG A 27 2.08 17.30 4.33
C ARG A 27 3.02 16.62 3.33
N LEU A 28 2.65 15.41 2.90
CA LEU A 28 3.38 14.67 1.88
C LEU A 28 2.66 14.77 0.55
N GLU A 29 3.35 15.26 -0.47
CA GLU A 29 2.87 15.33 -1.84
C GLU A 29 3.69 14.43 -2.75
N ILE A 30 3.01 13.63 -3.58
CA ILE A 30 3.64 12.74 -4.55
C ILE A 30 3.09 13.04 -5.94
N VAL A 31 4.00 13.28 -6.87
CA VAL A 31 3.72 13.42 -8.30
C VAL A 31 4.37 12.23 -9.03
N PRO A 32 3.60 11.21 -9.42
CA PRO A 32 4.11 10.08 -10.19
C PRO A 32 4.71 10.56 -11.52
N GLN A 33 5.76 9.87 -11.98
CA GLN A 33 6.42 10.21 -13.25
C GLN A 33 5.43 10.19 -14.41
N GLY A 34 5.50 11.20 -15.28
CA GLY A 34 4.69 11.23 -16.50
C GLY A 34 3.19 11.45 -16.26
N THR A 35 2.81 11.85 -15.04
CA THR A 35 1.42 12.22 -14.72
C THR A 35 1.38 13.61 -14.10
N GLU A 36 0.30 14.34 -14.37
CA GLU A 36 -0.05 15.58 -13.65
C GLU A 36 -0.85 15.30 -12.36
N GLN A 37 -1.13 14.02 -12.08
CA GLN A 37 -1.88 13.62 -10.89
C GLN A 37 -1.04 13.90 -9.64
N ARG A 38 -1.52 14.81 -8.80
CA ARG A 38 -0.93 15.10 -7.50
C ARG A 38 -1.74 14.41 -6.43
N LYS A 39 -1.06 13.67 -5.56
CA LYS A 39 -1.66 13.11 -4.35
C LYS A 39 -1.02 13.79 -3.16
N ALA A 40 -1.85 14.27 -2.24
CA ALA A 40 -1.41 14.91 -1.02
C ALA A 40 -2.06 14.21 0.18
N GLN A 41 -1.34 14.15 1.30
CA GLN A 41 -1.88 13.68 2.57
C GLN A 41 -1.20 14.43 3.71
N LEU A 42 -1.99 14.90 4.66
CA LEU A 42 -1.51 15.45 5.91
C LEU A 42 -1.36 14.34 6.97
N PHE A 43 -0.19 14.27 7.60
CA PHE A 43 0.11 13.36 8.70
C PHE A 43 0.41 14.18 9.96
N TYR A 44 -0.33 13.94 11.03
CA TYR A 44 -0.11 14.59 12.32
C TYR A 44 0.91 13.80 13.16
N VAL A 45 1.73 14.53 13.92
CA VAL A 45 2.79 13.97 14.78
C VAL A 45 2.45 14.10 16.26
N ASN A 46 1.61 15.07 16.63
CA ASN A 46 1.25 15.34 18.03
C ASN A 46 0.20 14.36 18.61
N GLY A 47 -0.12 13.28 17.89
CA GLY A 47 -1.05 12.24 18.33
C GLY A 47 -0.37 10.99 18.88
N ARG A 48 -1.20 10.02 19.28
CA ARG A 48 -0.78 8.66 19.67
C ARG A 48 -0.31 7.86 18.44
N ASP A 49 -0.95 8.07 17.30
CA ASP A 49 -0.70 7.32 16.07
C ASP A 49 0.16 8.16 15.12
N ARG A 50 1.46 7.84 15.04
CA ARG A 50 2.44 8.59 14.24
C ARG A 50 2.97 7.75 13.10
N TYR A 51 3.21 8.40 11.97
CA TYR A 51 3.85 7.82 10.81
C TYR A 51 5.17 8.54 10.55
N THR A 52 6.21 7.78 10.27
CA THR A 52 7.46 8.29 9.71
C THR A 52 7.23 8.68 8.25
N LEU A 53 8.12 9.52 7.70
CA LEU A 53 8.06 9.90 6.29
C LEU A 53 8.09 8.68 5.34
N LYS A 54 8.85 7.64 5.70
CA LYS A 54 8.94 6.38 4.92
C LYS A 54 7.63 5.58 4.96
N GLU A 55 7.01 5.45 6.13
CA GLU A 55 5.69 4.80 6.26
C GLU A 55 4.62 5.59 5.50
N ALA A 56 4.60 6.92 5.62
CA ALA A 56 3.70 7.78 4.85
C ALA A 56 3.90 7.63 3.35
N TYR A 57 5.14 7.55 2.87
CA TYR A 57 5.43 7.27 1.46
C TYR A 57 4.84 5.94 1.01
N ASN A 58 4.97 4.89 1.83
CA ASN A 58 4.41 3.57 1.55
C ASN A 58 2.87 3.60 1.52
N LEU A 59 2.23 4.27 2.48
CA LEU A 59 0.78 4.48 2.53
C LEU A 59 0.27 5.21 1.29
N MET A 60 0.95 6.27 0.85
CA MET A 60 0.61 7.04 -0.36
C MET A 60 0.77 6.23 -1.66
N HIS A 61 1.58 5.16 -1.64
CA HIS A 61 1.68 4.18 -2.72
C HIS A 61 0.67 3.03 -2.60
N GLY A 62 -0.31 3.14 -1.68
CA GLY A 62 -1.33 2.13 -1.46
C GLY A 62 -0.80 0.89 -0.74
N ARG A 63 0.36 0.96 -0.09
CA ARG A 63 0.89 -0.14 0.73
C ARG A 63 0.34 -0.05 2.15
N SER A 64 0.43 -1.14 2.88
CA SER A 64 -0.03 -1.21 4.26
C SER A 64 1.13 -1.12 5.25
N VAL A 65 0.89 -0.48 6.39
CA VAL A 65 1.86 -0.32 7.48
C VAL A 65 1.26 -0.88 8.76
N PHE A 66 2.00 -1.74 9.46
CA PHE A 66 1.61 -2.28 10.75
C PHE A 66 1.92 -1.27 11.86
N LYS A 67 0.95 -1.02 12.73
CA LYS A 67 1.05 -0.06 13.84
C LYS A 67 0.41 -0.63 15.12
N GLU A 68 1.01 -0.29 16.25
CA GLU A 68 0.34 -0.25 17.54
C GLU A 68 -0.40 1.10 17.63
N LEU A 69 -1.72 1.05 17.69
CA LEU A 69 -2.63 2.20 17.74
C LEU A 69 -3.34 2.24 19.09
N SER A 70 -4.04 3.34 19.39
CA SER A 70 -4.89 3.44 20.58
C SER A 70 -6.34 3.72 20.23
N ASN A 71 -7.28 3.03 20.88
CA ASN A 71 -8.71 3.34 20.74
C ASN A 71 -9.08 4.63 21.51
N ARG A 72 -10.36 5.01 21.49
CA ARG A 72 -10.84 6.22 22.20
C ARG A 72 -10.66 6.14 23.72
N GLN A 73 -10.72 4.94 24.27
CA GLN A 73 -10.54 4.63 25.69
C GLN A 73 -9.05 4.64 26.09
N GLY A 74 -8.13 4.57 25.12
CA GLY A 74 -6.69 4.52 25.31
C GLY A 74 -6.10 3.12 25.38
N ASP A 75 -6.91 2.08 25.15
CA ASP A 75 -6.39 0.73 25.03
C ASP A 75 -5.60 0.60 23.74
N ARG A 76 -4.43 -0.02 23.85
CA ARG A 76 -3.56 -0.26 22.71
C ARG A 76 -3.99 -1.49 21.95
N TYR A 77 -3.92 -1.42 20.63
CA TYR A 77 -4.21 -2.55 19.75
C TYR A 77 -3.34 -2.50 18.50
N GLU A 78 -3.11 -3.66 17.92
CA GLU A 78 -2.33 -3.79 16.68
C GLU A 78 -3.25 -3.81 15.46
N ALA A 79 -2.85 -3.09 14.41
CA ALA A 79 -3.54 -3.14 13.13
C ALA A 79 -2.58 -2.85 11.97
N TRP A 80 -2.90 -3.44 10.83
CA TRP A 80 -2.39 -2.95 9.56
C TRP A 80 -3.22 -1.77 9.09
N VAL A 81 -2.55 -0.71 8.63
CA VAL A 81 -3.15 0.54 8.19
C VAL A 81 -2.85 0.76 6.71
N GLN A 82 -3.85 1.18 5.93
CA GLN A 82 -3.71 1.52 4.52
C GLN A 82 -4.56 2.74 4.16
N LEU A 83 -4.14 3.56 3.20
CA LEU A 83 -5.00 4.63 2.68
C LEU A 83 -6.00 4.09 1.64
N ASP A 84 -7.26 4.53 1.73
CA ASP A 84 -8.21 4.44 0.64
C ASP A 84 -7.96 5.56 -0.36
N LEU A 85 -7.19 5.24 -1.40
CA LEU A 85 -6.80 6.19 -2.44
C LEU A 85 -7.94 6.55 -3.42
N LYS A 86 -9.14 5.96 -3.27
CA LYS A 86 -10.28 6.21 -4.16
C LYS A 86 -11.13 7.40 -3.73
N THR A 87 -11.11 7.72 -2.43
CA THR A 87 -11.95 8.76 -1.84
C THR A 87 -11.12 9.75 -1.05
N MET A 88 -11.53 11.02 -1.02
CA MET A 88 -10.95 12.07 -0.21
C MET A 88 -12.03 12.71 0.66
N ASP A 89 -11.64 13.22 1.83
CA ASP A 89 -12.47 14.08 2.66
C ASP A 89 -12.50 15.53 2.13
N ILE A 90 -13.25 16.40 2.83
CA ILE A 90 -13.36 17.83 2.50
C ILE A 90 -12.03 18.59 2.53
N ASN A 91 -11.02 18.06 3.22
CA ASN A 91 -9.69 18.65 3.36
C ASN A 91 -8.70 18.07 2.34
N GLY A 92 -9.17 17.20 1.43
CA GLY A 92 -8.35 16.54 0.42
C GLY A 92 -7.48 15.40 0.96
N ASN A 93 -7.77 14.87 2.15
CA ASN A 93 -7.06 13.73 2.73
C ASN A 93 -7.77 12.41 2.40
N HIS A 94 -6.99 11.36 2.18
CA HIS A 94 -7.47 10.00 2.04
C HIS A 94 -7.82 9.39 3.40
N ARG A 95 -8.87 8.57 3.41
CA ARG A 95 -9.33 7.85 4.61
C ARG A 95 -8.39 6.69 4.93
N PHE A 96 -8.08 6.50 6.20
CA PHE A 96 -7.39 5.30 6.68
C PHE A 96 -8.35 4.11 6.79
N ARG A 97 -7.90 2.95 6.29
CA ARG A 97 -8.49 1.64 6.53
C ARG A 97 -7.61 0.87 7.49
N GLN A 98 -8.22 0.12 8.39
CA GLN A 98 -7.52 -0.69 9.39
C GLN A 98 -7.92 -2.16 9.25
N PHE A 99 -6.94 -3.05 9.33
CA PHE A 99 -7.12 -4.50 9.39
C PHE A 99 -6.56 -4.98 10.73
N HIS A 100 -7.46 -5.15 11.70
CA HIS A 100 -7.12 -5.58 13.05
C HIS A 100 -6.66 -7.04 13.07
N LYS A 101 -6.08 -7.49 14.19
CA LYS A 101 -5.64 -8.89 14.38
C LYS A 101 -6.71 -9.92 13.98
N ASN A 102 -7.97 -9.71 14.37
CA ASN A 102 -9.10 -10.60 14.04
C ASN A 102 -9.45 -10.65 12.55
N TYR A 103 -8.90 -9.74 11.73
CA TYR A 103 -9.01 -9.84 10.27
C TYR A 103 -8.28 -11.08 9.73
N GLY A 104 -7.25 -11.56 10.43
CA GLY A 104 -6.60 -12.85 10.17
C GLY A 104 -5.48 -12.81 9.13
N PHE A 105 -4.79 -11.68 8.95
CA PHE A 105 -3.52 -11.66 8.21
C PHE A 105 -2.36 -11.79 9.19
N ASP A 106 -1.65 -12.91 9.13
CA ASP A 106 -0.43 -13.16 9.92
C ASP A 106 0.79 -13.15 8.99
N LEU A 107 1.65 -12.15 9.17
CA LEU A 107 2.80 -11.93 8.28
C LEU A 107 3.84 -13.06 8.39
N GLN A 108 4.10 -13.55 9.60
CA GLN A 108 5.13 -14.56 9.82
C GLN A 108 4.72 -15.89 9.21
N SER A 109 3.49 -16.32 9.49
CA SER A 109 2.91 -17.54 8.92
C SER A 109 2.84 -17.47 7.40
N GLU A 110 2.53 -16.30 6.83
CA GLU A 110 2.53 -16.12 5.38
C GLU A 110 3.94 -16.17 4.79
N LEU A 111 4.95 -15.60 5.45
CA LEU A 111 6.35 -15.66 5.01
C LEU A 111 6.87 -17.10 4.97
N ASP A 112 6.54 -17.92 5.97
CA ASP A 112 7.01 -19.31 6.07
C ASP A 112 6.46 -20.21 4.94
N ARG A 113 5.50 -19.74 4.14
CA ARG A 113 4.99 -20.43 2.95
C ARG A 113 5.89 -20.29 1.71
N TYR A 114 6.91 -19.44 1.76
CA TYR A 114 7.79 -19.14 0.64
C TYR A 114 9.22 -19.66 0.92
N PRO A 115 9.95 -20.13 -0.10
CA PRO A 115 11.34 -20.59 0.05
C PRO A 115 12.31 -19.40 0.10
N ILE A 116 12.23 -18.58 1.14
CA ILE A 116 13.01 -17.34 1.29
C ILE A 116 14.27 -17.59 2.12
N ARG A 117 15.45 -17.33 1.54
CA ARG A 117 16.74 -17.57 2.23
C ARG A 117 16.93 -16.71 3.47
N GLU A 118 16.45 -15.46 3.47
CA GLU A 118 16.56 -14.56 4.61
C GLU A 118 15.85 -15.10 5.87
N LEU A 119 14.87 -16.00 5.72
CA LEU A 119 14.14 -16.57 6.85
C LEU A 119 14.95 -17.59 7.66
N GLU A 120 16.05 -18.10 7.10
CA GLU A 120 16.95 -19.07 7.75
C GLU A 120 17.86 -18.40 8.81
N MET A 121 18.07 -17.09 8.70
CA MET A 121 18.92 -16.32 9.61
C MET A 121 18.03 -15.45 10.51
N PRO A 122 18.04 -15.62 11.85
CA PRO A 122 17.14 -14.89 12.74
C PRO A 122 17.15 -13.36 12.57
N ASP A 123 18.34 -12.77 12.45
CA ASP A 123 18.48 -11.31 12.28
C ASP A 123 17.88 -10.84 10.95
N ARG A 124 18.15 -11.55 9.86
CA ARG A 124 17.61 -11.20 8.52
C ARG A 124 16.11 -11.43 8.43
N ARG A 125 15.59 -12.45 9.12
CA ARG A 125 14.15 -12.69 9.27
C ARG A 125 13.51 -11.49 9.97
N GLN A 126 14.08 -11.01 11.07
CA GLN A 126 13.54 -9.85 11.79
C GLN A 126 13.60 -8.59 10.92
N ASP A 127 14.71 -8.33 10.24
CA ASP A 127 14.85 -7.19 9.32
C ASP A 127 13.80 -7.21 8.20
N LEU A 128 13.52 -8.40 7.65
CA LEU A 128 12.50 -8.60 6.63
C LEU A 128 11.10 -8.31 7.17
N ILE A 129 10.77 -8.84 8.36
CA ILE A 129 9.50 -8.59 9.04
C ILE A 129 9.32 -7.10 9.30
N ASP A 130 10.31 -6.43 9.90
CA ASP A 130 10.27 -5.00 10.21
C ASP A 130 10.12 -4.15 8.94
N ALA A 131 10.81 -4.52 7.87
CA ALA A 131 10.70 -3.82 6.61
C ALA A 131 9.28 -3.94 6.02
N LEU A 132 8.70 -5.13 6.02
CA LEU A 132 7.35 -5.38 5.51
C LEU A 132 6.27 -4.74 6.39
N GLN A 133 6.44 -4.78 7.72
CA GLN A 133 5.59 -4.07 8.68
C GLN A 133 5.62 -2.56 8.46
N ARG A 134 6.75 -1.97 8.08
CA ARG A 134 6.84 -0.55 7.68
C ARG A 134 6.29 -0.26 6.29
N GLY A 135 5.70 -1.27 5.63
CA GLY A 135 5.10 -1.18 4.30
C GLY A 135 6.11 -1.13 3.17
N ASN A 136 7.37 -1.50 3.40
CA ASN A 136 8.36 -1.53 2.34
C ASN A 136 8.04 -2.64 1.34
N ARG A 137 8.47 -2.43 0.10
CA ARG A 137 8.66 -3.52 -0.85
C ARG A 137 10.10 -4.00 -0.68
N GLN A 138 10.27 -5.14 -0.03
CA GLN A 138 11.58 -5.62 0.44
C GLN A 138 12.14 -6.67 -0.53
N PRO A 139 13.39 -6.52 -1.01
CA PRO A 139 14.04 -7.57 -1.78
C PRO A 139 14.30 -8.80 -0.91
N VAL A 140 14.16 -9.99 -1.51
CA VAL A 140 14.46 -11.29 -0.92
C VAL A 140 15.11 -12.18 -1.96
N THR A 141 15.82 -13.20 -1.50
CA THR A 141 16.29 -14.29 -2.36
C THR A 141 15.39 -15.50 -2.17
N MET A 142 14.73 -15.94 -3.25
CA MET A 142 13.93 -17.16 -3.26
C MET A 142 14.70 -18.31 -3.89
N ASP A 143 14.66 -19.48 -3.25
CA ASP A 143 15.20 -20.73 -3.77
C ASP A 143 14.11 -21.43 -4.59
N LEU A 144 14.18 -21.30 -5.91
CA LEU A 144 13.22 -21.87 -6.85
C LEU A 144 13.91 -22.96 -7.69
N GLU A 145 13.15 -23.74 -8.46
CA GLU A 145 13.72 -24.82 -9.29
C GLU A 145 14.77 -24.34 -10.31
N LYS A 146 14.59 -23.12 -10.83
CA LYS A 146 15.54 -22.47 -11.77
C LYS A 146 16.79 -21.92 -11.07
N GLY A 147 16.90 -22.15 -9.75
CA GLY A 147 17.94 -21.62 -8.88
C GLY A 147 17.51 -20.38 -8.12
N GLU A 148 18.48 -19.79 -7.44
CA GLU A 148 18.29 -18.61 -6.61
C GLU A 148 17.86 -17.40 -7.45
N THR A 149 16.68 -16.85 -7.13
CA THR A 149 16.12 -15.71 -7.85
C THR A 149 15.84 -14.57 -6.89
N ARG A 150 16.32 -13.37 -7.23
CA ARG A 150 16.03 -12.16 -6.47
C ARG A 150 14.64 -11.63 -6.82
N LEU A 151 13.77 -11.53 -5.82
CA LEU A 151 12.40 -11.02 -5.95
C LEU A 151 12.12 -9.97 -4.88
N TYR A 152 10.91 -9.42 -4.90
CA TYR A 152 10.48 -8.42 -3.94
C TYR A 152 9.14 -8.79 -3.32
N LEU A 153 9.05 -8.70 -2.00
CA LEU A 153 7.84 -8.94 -1.23
C LEU A 153 7.20 -7.64 -0.77
N GLN A 154 5.88 -7.64 -0.66
CA GLN A 154 5.10 -6.56 -0.10
C GLN A 154 3.88 -7.13 0.63
N ALA A 155 3.68 -6.72 1.89
CA ALA A 155 2.50 -7.09 2.65
C ALA A 155 1.21 -6.58 1.98
N ASN A 156 0.20 -7.45 1.88
CA ASN A 156 -1.12 -7.12 1.40
C ASN A 156 -2.23 -7.64 2.34
N PRO A 157 -2.38 -7.02 3.52
CA PRO A 157 -3.33 -7.44 4.54
C PRO A 157 -4.77 -7.52 4.04
N GLN A 158 -5.19 -6.61 3.15
CA GLN A 158 -6.54 -6.61 2.56
C GLN A 158 -6.90 -7.96 1.92
N PHE A 159 -5.94 -8.63 1.29
CA PHE A 159 -6.15 -9.93 0.65
C PHE A 159 -5.50 -11.07 1.42
N LYS A 160 -4.94 -10.79 2.61
CA LYS A 160 -4.26 -11.74 3.50
C LYS A 160 -3.13 -12.52 2.81
N VAL A 161 -2.37 -11.86 1.95
CA VAL A 161 -1.28 -12.47 1.17
C VAL A 161 -0.04 -11.58 1.14
N LEU A 162 1.08 -12.14 0.70
CA LEU A 162 2.22 -11.39 0.20
C LEU A 162 2.11 -11.19 -1.32
N ASN A 163 2.30 -9.95 -1.78
CA ASN A 163 2.49 -9.71 -3.21
C ASN A 163 3.97 -9.89 -3.55
N VAL A 164 4.25 -10.70 -4.56
CA VAL A 164 5.60 -10.95 -5.10
C VAL A 164 5.79 -10.14 -6.38
N TYR A 165 6.97 -9.55 -6.57
CA TYR A 165 7.33 -8.80 -7.77
C TYR A 165 8.72 -9.18 -8.26
N ASP A 166 8.92 -9.13 -9.58
CA ASP A 166 10.25 -9.21 -10.20
C ASP A 166 11.03 -7.88 -10.08
N GLU A 167 12.24 -7.84 -10.65
CA GLU A 167 13.09 -6.64 -10.68
C GLU A 167 12.48 -5.48 -11.48
N ASN A 168 11.60 -5.78 -12.44
CA ASN A 168 10.88 -4.79 -13.23
C ASN A 168 9.63 -4.25 -12.49
N GLY A 169 9.32 -4.78 -11.31
CA GLY A 169 8.14 -4.43 -10.53
C GLY A 169 6.84 -5.02 -11.09
N ILE A 170 6.93 -6.03 -11.94
CA ILE A 170 5.78 -6.81 -12.45
C ILE A 170 5.39 -7.80 -11.36
N ARG A 171 4.10 -7.80 -10.99
CA ARG A 171 3.56 -8.73 -10.01
C ARG A 171 3.66 -10.14 -10.57
N GLN A 172 4.26 -11.04 -9.80
CA GLN A 172 4.31 -12.45 -10.12
C GLN A 172 3.15 -13.14 -9.41
N GLU A 173 2.49 -14.06 -10.11
CA GLU A 173 1.59 -15.00 -9.46
C GLU A 173 2.44 -16.07 -8.79
N PHE A 174 2.30 -16.18 -7.47
CA PHE A 174 2.95 -17.22 -6.71
C PHE A 174 1.84 -18.13 -6.21
N LEU A 175 1.67 -19.27 -6.87
CA LEU A 175 0.87 -20.36 -6.33
C LEU A 175 1.69 -20.92 -5.15
N GLY A 176 1.06 -21.05 -3.99
CA GLY A 176 1.73 -21.45 -2.75
C GLY A 176 2.46 -22.81 -2.84
N PRO A 177 3.12 -23.24 -1.76
CA PRO A 177 4.17 -24.25 -1.79
C PRO A 177 3.58 -25.65 -2.01
N GLU A 178 3.47 -26.07 -3.27
CA GLU A 178 3.99 -27.38 -3.59
C GLU A 178 5.46 -27.18 -3.97
N LYS A 179 6.36 -27.89 -3.28
CA LYS A 179 7.78 -27.89 -3.61
C LYS A 179 7.93 -28.28 -5.08
N GLY A 180 8.26 -27.31 -5.93
CA GLY A 180 8.61 -27.53 -7.33
C GLY A 180 7.59 -27.08 -8.37
N MET A 181 7.19 -25.80 -8.39
CA MET A 181 6.47 -25.26 -9.54
C MET A 181 6.85 -23.82 -9.90
N ASP A 182 6.78 -23.58 -11.22
CA ASP A 182 7.40 -22.50 -11.98
C ASP A 182 6.69 -21.14 -11.82
N LEU A 183 7.48 -20.06 -11.89
CA LEU A 183 6.97 -18.70 -12.06
C LEU A 183 6.51 -18.55 -13.52
N THR A 184 5.22 -18.72 -13.78
CA THR A 184 4.66 -18.40 -15.09
C THR A 184 4.57 -16.88 -15.25
N MET A 185 5.49 -16.33 -16.05
CA MET A 185 5.40 -14.96 -16.54
C MET A 185 4.28 -14.85 -17.59
N GLU A 186 3.03 -14.69 -17.17
CA GLU A 186 1.96 -14.32 -18.12
C GLU A 186 2.03 -12.84 -18.50
N LYS A 187 2.65 -12.57 -19.66
CA LYS A 187 2.49 -11.33 -20.42
C LYS A 187 1.22 -11.37 -21.27
N THR A 188 0.04 -11.53 -20.68
CA THR A 188 -1.25 -11.35 -21.37
C THR A 188 -2.30 -11.10 -20.27
N ASP A 189 -2.86 -9.92 -20.03
CA ASP A 189 -3.85 -9.28 -20.89
C ASP A 189 -4.04 -7.82 -20.43
N ARG A 190 -3.39 -6.86 -21.10
CA ARG A 190 -3.58 -5.42 -20.85
C ARG A 190 -4.61 -4.77 -21.78
N LYS A 191 -5.50 -5.56 -22.40
CA LYS A 191 -6.41 -5.07 -23.46
C LYS A 191 -7.89 -5.38 -23.30
N LYS A 192 -8.37 -5.85 -22.14
CA LYS A 192 -9.80 -6.16 -21.93
C LYS A 192 -10.55 -5.31 -20.88
N LEU A 193 -9.96 -4.22 -20.36
CA LEU A 193 -10.65 -3.32 -19.41
C LEU A 193 -10.82 -1.86 -19.88
N SER A 194 -10.77 -1.57 -21.19
CA SER A 194 -11.04 -0.21 -21.70
C SER A 194 -12.07 -0.08 -22.82
N THR A 195 -12.79 -1.15 -23.20
CA THR A 195 -13.73 -1.07 -24.33
C THR A 195 -15.12 -1.65 -24.04
N GLY A 196 -15.40 -2.06 -22.79
CA GLY A 196 -16.68 -2.70 -22.43
C GLY A 196 -17.81 -1.76 -22.00
N GLU A 197 -17.52 -0.57 -21.46
CA GLU A 197 -18.53 0.20 -20.71
C GLU A 197 -18.85 1.60 -21.27
N LEU A 198 -18.46 1.89 -22.51
CA LEU A 198 -18.81 3.15 -23.21
C LEU A 198 -19.83 2.96 -24.35
N SER A 199 -20.25 1.73 -24.66
CA SER A 199 -21.23 1.46 -25.73
C SER A 199 -22.69 1.35 -25.25
N GLU A 200 -22.94 1.09 -23.96
CA GLU A 200 -24.31 0.96 -23.43
C GLU A 200 -24.92 2.26 -22.91
N ALA A 201 -24.11 3.27 -22.55
CA ALA A 201 -24.61 4.56 -22.08
C ALA A 201 -25.09 5.50 -23.21
N LYS A 202 -24.69 5.27 -24.48
CA LYS A 202 -25.09 6.11 -25.62
C LYS A 202 -26.35 5.66 -26.36
N LYS A 203 -26.85 4.43 -26.13
CA LYS A 203 -28.10 3.94 -26.75
C LYS A 203 -29.38 4.29 -25.98
N LYS A 204 -29.31 4.68 -24.70
CA LYS A 204 -30.50 5.04 -23.90
C LYS A 204 -30.92 6.51 -23.97
N ILE A 205 -30.11 7.41 -24.53
CA ILE A 205 -30.42 8.86 -24.61
C ILE A 205 -31.10 9.26 -25.93
N HIS A 206 -31.02 8.44 -26.99
CA HIS A 206 -31.59 8.77 -28.31
C HIS A 206 -32.97 8.15 -28.62
N GLY A 207 -33.60 7.44 -27.66
CA GLY A 207 -34.85 6.70 -27.89
C GLY A 207 -36.12 7.28 -27.27
N ARG A 208 -36.07 8.42 -26.55
CA ARG A 208 -37.22 8.92 -25.77
C ARG A 208 -37.52 10.40 -26.04
N LYS A 209 -37.76 10.75 -27.30
CA LYS A 209 -38.42 12.00 -27.71
C LYS A 209 -39.15 11.86 -29.04
N ARG A 210 -40.17 10.99 -29.12
CA ARG A 210 -41.30 11.12 -30.08
C ARG A 210 -42.53 10.42 -29.51
N GLY A 211 -43.64 11.17 -29.42
CA GLY A 211 -44.98 10.64 -29.22
C GLY A 211 -45.60 10.97 -27.85
N LEU A 212 -46.36 12.06 -27.80
CA LEU A 212 -47.78 12.12 -27.37
C LEU A 212 -48.18 13.59 -27.25
N GLY A 213 -48.67 14.13 -28.36
CA GLY A 213 -49.61 15.26 -28.38
C GLY A 213 -50.93 14.69 -28.88
N GLY A 214 -51.99 14.87 -28.09
CA GLY A 214 -53.31 14.28 -28.25
C GLY A 214 -54.00 14.30 -26.90
#